data_AF-A0AA96GQ78-F1
#
_entry.id   AF-A0AA96GQ78-F1
#
_cell.length_a   1.000
_cell.length_b   1.000
_cell.length_c   1.000
_cell.angle_alpha   90.00
_cell.angle_beta   90.00
_cell.angle_gamma   90.00
#
_symmetry.space_group_name_H-M   'P 1'
#
loop_
_entity.id
_entity.type
_entity.pdbx_description
1 polymer ?
#
loop_
_entity_poly.entity_id
_entity_poly.type
_entity_poly.pdbx_seq_one_letter_code
_entity_poly.pdbx_strand_id
1 'polypeptide(L)'
;MVKNDMRPVHPGEVLQEEFLQPSNPPLNANTLAKALGVPANRITAILKGQRGITGDTALRLGTFFNTSPEFWMNLQKAYELRLAEKALSSKIKKHIQKNRESLVSI
;
A
#
# COMPACT_ATOMS: atom_id res chain seq x y z
N MET A 1 20.73 -6.18 -7.09
CA MET A 1 19.38 -5.56 -7.14
C MET A 1 19.60 -4.06 -7.17
N VAL A 2 19.19 -3.39 -8.25
CA VAL A 2 19.28 -1.92 -8.36
C VAL A 2 18.37 -1.31 -7.29
N LYS A 3 18.92 -0.49 -6.40
CA LYS A 3 18.09 0.32 -5.48
C LYS A 3 17.41 1.38 -6.33
N ASN A 4 16.14 1.14 -6.62
CA ASN A 4 15.33 2.12 -7.32
C ASN A 4 14.96 3.23 -6.32
N ASP A 5 15.56 4.41 -6.46
CA ASP A 5 15.44 5.54 -5.52
C ASP A 5 14.10 6.29 -5.63
N MET A 6 13.07 5.63 -6.19
CA MET A 6 11.74 6.19 -6.31
C MET A 6 11.11 6.41 -4.93
N ARG A 7 10.32 7.48 -4.81
CA ARG A 7 9.52 7.74 -3.62
C ARG A 7 8.56 6.57 -3.33
N PRO A 8 8.22 6.30 -2.05
CA PRO A 8 7.11 5.42 -1.72
C PRO A 8 5.82 5.98 -2.34
N VAL A 9 5.12 5.15 -3.11
CA VAL A 9 3.82 5.49 -3.71
C VAL A 9 2.73 4.84 -2.86
N HIS A 10 1.84 5.64 -2.29
CA HIS A 10 0.75 5.12 -1.45
C HIS A 10 -0.30 4.44 -2.35
N PRO A 11 -0.87 3.28 -1.98
CA PRO A 11 -1.88 2.63 -2.82
C PRO A 11 -3.13 3.48 -3.07
N GLY A 12 -3.45 4.40 -2.17
CA GLY A 12 -4.51 5.40 -2.37
C GLY A 12 -4.24 6.39 -3.50
N GLU A 13 -2.97 6.67 -3.81
CA GLU A 13 -2.57 7.49 -4.97
C GLU A 13 -2.89 6.73 -6.27
N VAL A 14 -2.50 5.46 -6.35
CA VAL A 14 -2.83 4.58 -7.48
C VAL A 14 -4.34 4.42 -7.63
N LEU A 15 -5.08 4.22 -6.53
CA LEU A 15 -6.55 4.17 -6.56
C LEU A 15 -7.14 5.46 -7.16
N GLN A 16 -6.60 6.62 -6.78
CA GLN A 16 -7.09 7.90 -7.28
C GLN A 16 -6.79 8.08 -8.77
N GLU A 17 -5.52 7.93 -9.16
CA GLU A 17 -5.01 8.29 -10.48
C GLU A 17 -5.38 7.28 -11.55
N GLU A 18 -5.35 5.98 -11.23
CA GLU A 18 -5.53 4.90 -12.23
C GLU A 18 -6.96 4.36 -12.28
N PHE A 19 -7.77 4.56 -11.23
CA PHE A 19 -9.12 3.97 -11.15
C PHE A 19 -10.23 5.02 -11.01
N LEU A 20 -10.09 6.00 -10.11
CA LEU A 20 -11.16 6.99 -9.89
C LEU A 20 -11.18 8.08 -10.97
N GLN A 21 -10.06 8.73 -11.24
CA GLN A 21 -9.99 9.79 -12.26
C GLN A 21 -10.32 9.31 -13.68
N PRO A 22 -9.88 8.12 -14.13
CA PRO A 22 -10.17 7.65 -15.48
C PRO A 22 -11.57 7.02 -15.64
N SER A 23 -12.30 6.82 -14.54
CA SER A 23 -13.65 6.24 -14.60
C SER A 23 -14.65 7.16 -15.30
N ASN A 24 -15.63 6.56 -15.99
CA ASN A 24 -16.69 7.30 -16.67
C ASN A 24 -18.07 6.74 -16.29
N PRO A 25 -18.89 7.48 -15.50
CA PRO A 25 -18.62 8.81 -14.97
C PRO A 25 -17.54 8.81 -13.86
N PRO A 26 -16.89 9.96 -13.58
CA PRO A 26 -15.87 10.05 -12.55
C PRO A 26 -16.39 9.65 -11.17
N LEU A 27 -15.71 8.69 -10.54
CA LEU A 27 -15.99 8.24 -9.20
C LEU A 27 -15.30 9.13 -8.15
N ASN A 28 -15.95 9.32 -7.01
CA ASN A 28 -15.39 10.00 -5.85
C ASN A 28 -15.42 9.08 -4.62
N ALA A 29 -14.83 9.53 -3.51
CA ALA A 29 -14.74 8.74 -2.28
C ALA A 29 -16.10 8.26 -1.76
N ASN A 30 -17.14 9.10 -1.86
CA ASN A 30 -18.47 8.76 -1.37
C ASN A 30 -19.17 7.74 -2.26
N THR A 31 -19.07 7.87 -3.59
CA THR A 31 -19.68 6.91 -4.52
C THR A 31 -18.98 5.56 -4.44
N LEU A 32 -17.65 5.54 -4.40
CA LEU A 32 -16.89 4.31 -4.20
C LEU A 32 -17.23 3.67 -2.84
N ALA A 33 -17.25 4.42 -1.75
CA ALA A 33 -17.54 3.86 -0.43
C ALA A 33 -18.92 3.19 -0.34
N LYS A 34 -19.94 3.80 -0.97
CA LYS A 34 -21.27 3.21 -1.09
C LYS A 34 -21.23 1.90 -1.88
N ALA A 35 -20.57 1.88 -3.03
CA ALA A 35 -20.45 0.68 -3.86
C ALA A 35 -19.69 -0.46 -3.15
N LEU A 36 -18.68 -0.13 -2.35
CA LEU A 36 -17.91 -1.10 -1.57
C LEU A 36 -18.59 -1.52 -0.27
N GLY A 37 -19.69 -0.88 0.14
CA GLY A 37 -20.37 -1.15 1.41
C GLY A 37 -19.53 -0.80 2.64
N VAL A 38 -18.81 0.33 2.62
CA VAL A 38 -17.95 0.79 3.73
C VAL A 38 -18.18 2.27 4.07
N PRO A 39 -17.81 2.74 5.28
CA PRO A 39 -17.93 4.16 5.61
C PRO A 39 -17.06 5.03 4.71
N ALA A 40 -17.59 6.17 4.26
CA ALA A 40 -16.88 7.11 3.37
C ALA A 40 -15.51 7.57 3.92
N ASN A 41 -15.42 7.81 5.23
CA ASN A 41 -14.17 8.17 5.90
C ASN A 41 -13.05 7.15 5.66
N ARG A 42 -13.38 5.87 5.45
CA ARG A 42 -12.38 4.84 5.12
C ARG A 42 -11.71 5.14 3.78
N ILE A 43 -12.50 5.38 2.73
CA ILE A 43 -11.98 5.65 1.38
C ILE A 43 -11.28 7.00 1.35
N THR A 44 -11.85 8.03 1.97
CA THR A 44 -11.21 9.35 2.07
C THR A 44 -9.84 9.28 2.75
N ALA A 45 -9.69 8.52 3.84
CA ALA A 45 -8.41 8.36 4.51
C ALA A 45 -7.39 7.59 3.65
N ILE A 46 -7.83 6.59 2.87
CA ILE A 46 -6.96 5.86 1.94
C ILE A 46 -6.45 6.78 0.85
N LEU A 47 -7.34 7.54 0.20
CA LEU A 47 -6.98 8.49 -0.86
C LEU A 47 -6.02 9.58 -0.34
N LYS A 48 -6.19 10.02 0.91
CA LYS A 48 -5.29 10.99 1.55
C LYS A 48 -3.95 10.41 2.05
N GLY A 49 -3.72 9.11 1.87
CA GLY A 49 -2.49 8.46 2.39
C GLY A 49 -2.43 8.30 3.91
N GLN A 50 -3.56 8.48 4.60
CA GLN A 50 -3.65 8.44 6.07
C GLN A 50 -3.99 7.04 6.60
N ARG A 51 -4.42 6.15 5.71
CA ARG A 51 -4.79 4.76 6.03
C ARG A 51 -4.33 3.85 4.90
N GLY A 52 -3.69 2.74 5.25
CA GLY A 52 -3.36 1.67 4.32
C GLY A 52 -4.55 0.81 3.92
N ILE A 53 -4.38 0.02 2.87
CA ILE A 53 -5.33 -1.01 2.43
C ILE A 53 -5.18 -2.25 3.31
N THR A 54 -6.30 -2.70 3.90
CA THR A 54 -6.40 -3.98 4.61
C THR A 54 -6.86 -5.10 3.67
N GLY A 55 -6.75 -6.36 4.09
CA GLY A 55 -7.28 -7.50 3.30
C GLY A 55 -8.77 -7.39 2.95
N ASP A 56 -9.61 -6.97 3.90
CA ASP A 56 -11.05 -6.68 3.63
C ASP A 56 -11.22 -5.59 2.55
N THR A 57 -10.42 -4.53 2.62
CA THR A 57 -10.49 -3.44 1.62
C THR A 57 -9.98 -3.90 0.26
N ALA A 58 -8.91 -4.68 0.22
CA ALA A 58 -8.35 -5.27 -0.99
C ALA A 58 -9.34 -6.22 -1.69
N LEU A 59 -10.03 -7.06 -0.93
CA LEU A 59 -11.10 -7.93 -1.46
C LEU A 59 -12.20 -7.10 -2.11
N ARG A 60 -12.70 -6.07 -1.40
CA ARG A 60 -13.76 -5.19 -1.92
C ARG A 60 -13.34 -4.44 -3.18
N LEU A 61 -12.14 -3.85 -3.19
CA LEU A 61 -11.60 -3.15 -4.35
C LEU A 61 -11.37 -4.10 -5.53
N GLY A 62 -10.84 -5.30 -5.26
CA GLY A 62 -10.66 -6.35 -6.24
C GLY A 62 -11.97 -6.72 -6.93
N THR A 63 -13.01 -7.02 -6.14
CA THR A 63 -14.35 -7.32 -6.65
C THR A 63 -14.94 -6.16 -7.46
N PHE A 64 -14.86 -4.92 -6.97
CA PHE A 64 -15.48 -3.78 -7.64
C PHE A 64 -14.80 -3.39 -8.95
N PHE A 65 -13.46 -3.39 -8.98
CA PHE A 65 -12.68 -2.98 -10.16
C PHE A 65 -12.29 -4.14 -11.07
N ASN A 66 -12.77 -5.36 -10.80
CA ASN A 66 -12.38 -6.58 -11.50
C ASN A 66 -10.85 -6.77 -11.55
N THR A 67 -10.20 -6.57 -10.39
CA THR A 67 -8.76 -6.77 -10.16
C THR A 67 -8.55 -7.82 -9.09
N SER A 68 -7.32 -8.28 -8.90
CA SER A 68 -7.03 -9.21 -7.81
C SER A 68 -6.88 -8.47 -6.47
N PRO A 69 -7.33 -9.04 -5.34
CA PRO A 69 -7.01 -8.49 -4.01
C PRO A 69 -5.49 -8.39 -3.78
N GLU A 70 -4.72 -9.33 -4.34
CA GLU A 70 -3.27 -9.34 -4.27
C GLU A 70 -2.64 -8.13 -4.94
N PHE A 71 -3.23 -7.61 -6.02
CA PHE A 71 -2.77 -6.36 -6.66
C PHE A 71 -2.74 -5.22 -5.63
N TRP A 72 -3.84 -5.02 -4.90
CA TRP A 72 -3.94 -3.98 -3.89
C TRP A 72 -3.01 -4.21 -2.69
N MET A 73 -2.91 -5.46 -2.23
CA MET A 73 -2.00 -5.81 -1.13
C MET A 73 -0.53 -5.67 -1.51
N ASN A 74 -0.17 -5.93 -2.77
CA ASN A 74 1.18 -5.74 -3.27
C ASN A 74 1.56 -4.26 -3.32
N LEU A 75 0.63 -3.37 -3.69
CA LEU A 75 0.85 -1.92 -3.59
C LEU A 75 1.08 -1.49 -2.13
N GLN A 76 0.24 -1.96 -1.20
CA GLN A 76 0.39 -1.68 0.23
C GLN A 76 1.74 -2.17 0.75
N LYS A 77 2.10 -3.42 0.48
CA LYS A 77 3.38 -4.03 0.88
C LYS A 77 4.56 -3.24 0.33
N ALA A 78 4.53 -2.88 -0.95
CA ALA A 78 5.61 -2.14 -1.59
C ALA A 78 5.77 -0.73 -1.01
N TYR A 79 4.66 -0.08 -0.63
CA TYR A 79 4.67 1.21 0.06
C TYR A 79 5.29 1.10 1.46
N GLU A 80 4.80 0.17 2.28
CA GLU A 80 5.25 -0.04 3.66
C GLU A 80 6.72 -0.43 3.73
N LEU A 81 7.17 -1.36 2.88
CA LEU A 81 8.57 -1.78 2.83
C LEU A 81 9.48 -0.61 2.47
N ARG A 82 9.11 0.25 1.50
CA ARG A 82 9.93 1.42 1.16
C ARG A 82 10.01 2.43 2.30
N LEU A 83 8.91 2.67 3.03
CA LEU A 83 8.95 3.51 4.22
C LEU A 83 9.86 2.92 5.30
N ALA A 84 9.72 1.62 5.57
CA ALA A 84 10.53 0.92 6.57
C ALA A 84 12.02 0.90 6.17
N GLU A 85 12.34 0.70 4.89
CA GLU A 85 13.70 0.73 4.37
C GLU A 85 14.39 2.08 4.55
N LYS A 86 13.63 3.18 4.37
CA LYS A 86 14.09 4.56 4.60
C LYS A 86 14.27 4.85 6.09
N ALA A 87 13.41 4.32 6.95
CA ALA A 87 13.52 4.48 8.40
C ALA A 87 14.64 3.63 9.02
N LEU A 88 14.95 2.46 8.43
CA LEU A 88 15.92 1.53 8.98
C LEU A 88 17.37 1.96 8.71
N SER A 89 18.01 2.53 9.73
CA SER A 89 19.38 3.01 9.64
C SER A 89 20.41 1.93 9.26
N SER A 90 21.48 2.34 8.59
CA SER A 90 22.59 1.45 8.24
C SER A 90 23.26 0.82 9.47
N LYS A 91 23.29 1.54 10.60
CA LYS A 91 23.80 1.03 11.88
C LYS A 91 22.99 -0.16 12.38
N ILE A 92 21.66 -0.07 12.34
CA ILE A 92 20.78 -1.17 12.76
C ILE A 92 20.95 -2.36 11.80
N LYS A 93 21.02 -2.13 10.49
CA LYS A 93 21.24 -3.21 9.49
C LYS A 93 22.53 -3.98 9.78
N LYS A 94 23.63 -3.27 10.07
CA LYS A 94 24.91 -3.89 10.45
C LYS A 94 24.82 -4.68 11.76
N HIS A 95 24.13 -4.13 12.76
CA HIS A 95 23.93 -4.82 14.05
C HIS A 95 23.15 -6.13 13.88
N ILE A 96 22.08 -6.13 13.09
CA ILE A 96 21.29 -7.33 12.78
C ILE A 96 22.16 -8.38 12.08
N GLN A 97 22.96 -7.99 11.08
CA GLN A 97 23.83 -8.91 10.35
C GLN A 97 24.88 -9.56 11.26
N LYS A 98 25.53 -8.77 12.13
CA LYS A 98 26.49 -9.29 13.12
C LYS A 98 25.84 -10.30 14.09
N ASN A 99 24.63 -10.01 14.57
CA ASN A 99 23.91 -10.92 15.46
C ASN A 99 23.56 -12.24 14.76
N ARG A 100 23.16 -12.19 13.48
CA ARG A 100 22.90 -13.40 12.68
C ARG A 100 24.16 -14.28 12.56
N GLU A 101 25.31 -13.69 12.25
CA GLU A 101 26.58 -14.41 12.14
C GLU A 101 26.92 -15.12 13.46
N SER A 102 26.76 -14.43 14.59
CA SER A 102 27.01 -15.02 15.91
C SER A 102 26.08 -16.20 16.26
N LEU A 103 24.85 -16.23 15.73
CA LEU A 103 23.87 -17.27 16.00
C LEU A 103 24.00 -18.49 15.07
N VAL A 104 24.57 -18.30 13.88
CA VAL A 104 24.72 -19.34 12.85
C VAL A 104 26.10 -19.99 12.88
N SER A 105 27.09 -19.37 13.56
CA SER A 105 28.44 -19.94 13.77
C SER A 105 28.55 -20.93 14.96
N ILE A 106 27.44 -21.54 15.37
CA ILE A 106 27.38 -22.63 16.37
C ILE A 106 26.92 -23.90 15.65
#